data_AF-A0A941QPV8-F1
#
_entry.id   AF-A0A941QPV8-F1
#
_cell.length_a   1.000
_cell.length_b   1.000
_cell.length_c   1.000
_cell.angle_alpha   90.00
_cell.angle_beta   90.00
_cell.angle_gamma   90.00
#
_symmetry.space_group_name_H-M   'P 1'
#
loop_
_entity.id
_entity.type
_entity.pdbx_description
1 polymer ?
#
loop_
_entity_poly.entity_id
_entity_poly.type
_entity_poly.pdbx_seq_one_letter_code
_entity_poly.pdbx_strand_id
1 'polypeptide(L)'
;MKMFRFIAAGLAAALSLTAIGSTAYAAGGGTKPPSHEWHHAGPFGTYDRHAIQRGFQVYQEICASCHALGQMSFRNLGQRGGPFEDGNFPNPNDNPIVMQIAASYQIMDGPNDDGDMFERAGIPADTYPSPFENEQQARASNGGAYPPDLSLIVRARGYGEDYIYGLLTGYHDAPEGYDLAPGQYYNDYFPGNAIAMAPPIMDDMITYADGTEATMEQMAEDVTVFLTWVGDPHMEARKQTGWMVLIYLFIFTIIVYLAYRQIWANVKH
;
A
#
# COMPACT_ATOMS: atom_id res chain seq x y z
N MET A 1 46.45 -3.78 -40.07
CA MET A 1 45.83 -5.13 -39.98
C MET A 1 46.22 -5.86 -38.68
N LYS A 2 45.77 -5.42 -37.50
CA LYS A 2 45.79 -6.25 -36.25
C LYS A 2 44.66 -5.89 -35.27
N MET A 3 43.73 -5.01 -35.64
CA MET A 3 42.70 -4.47 -34.73
C MET A 3 41.27 -4.97 -35.02
N PHE A 4 41.10 -5.87 -36.00
CA PHE A 4 39.79 -6.38 -36.43
C PHE A 4 39.49 -7.81 -35.97
N ARG A 5 40.40 -8.47 -35.23
CA ARG A 5 40.23 -9.88 -34.79
C ARG A 5 39.66 -10.04 -33.38
N PHE A 6 39.51 -8.96 -32.61
CA PHE A 6 38.98 -9.04 -31.25
C PHE A 6 37.48 -8.77 -31.11
N ILE A 7 36.81 -8.30 -32.18
CA ILE A 7 35.35 -8.06 -32.15
C ILE A 7 34.57 -9.34 -32.50
N ALA A 8 35.18 -10.31 -33.20
CA ALA A 8 34.51 -11.54 -33.61
C ALA A 8 34.46 -12.65 -32.53
N ALA A 9 35.24 -12.54 -31.45
CA ALA A 9 35.28 -13.54 -30.38
C ALA A 9 34.31 -13.25 -29.21
N GLY A 10 33.82 -12.01 -29.08
CA GLY A 10 32.86 -11.63 -28.04
C GLY A 10 31.40 -11.93 -28.37
N LEU A 11 31.08 -12.16 -29.65
CA LEU A 11 29.71 -12.40 -30.13
C LEU A 11 29.33 -13.89 -30.23
N ALA A 12 30.29 -14.82 -30.13
CA ALA A 12 30.03 -16.26 -30.18
C ALA A 12 29.77 -16.90 -28.80
N ALA A 13 30.15 -16.24 -27.70
CA ALA A 13 29.89 -16.73 -26.34
C ALA A 13 28.52 -16.30 -25.78
N ALA A 14 27.81 -15.40 -26.46
CA ALA A 14 26.47 -14.95 -26.08
C ALA A 14 25.33 -15.78 -26.69
N LEU A 15 25.64 -16.78 -27.54
CA LEU A 15 24.63 -17.50 -28.34
C LEU A 15 24.45 -18.99 -27.98
N SER A 16 25.10 -19.50 -26.94
CA SER A 16 25.07 -20.93 -26.59
C SER A 16 24.39 -21.24 -25.24
N LEU A 17 23.56 -20.35 -24.71
CA LEU A 17 22.81 -20.57 -23.47
C LEU A 17 21.27 -20.53 -23.66
N THR A 18 20.76 -20.90 -24.84
CA THR A 18 19.33 -20.85 -25.17
C THR A 18 18.66 -22.20 -25.40
N ALA A 19 19.28 -23.32 -25.02
CA ALA A 19 18.66 -24.62 -25.17
C ALA A 19 18.90 -25.53 -23.97
N ILE A 20 17.94 -25.47 -23.04
CA ILE A 20 17.37 -26.49 -22.14
C ILE A 20 16.87 -25.71 -20.91
N GLY A 21 15.89 -24.83 -21.16
CA GLY A 21 14.99 -24.39 -20.12
C GLY A 21 13.78 -25.28 -20.25
N SER A 22 13.66 -26.28 -19.38
CA SER A 22 12.39 -26.96 -19.11
C SER A 22 11.30 -25.89 -19.10
N THR A 23 10.20 -26.12 -19.80
CA THR A 23 8.98 -25.32 -19.57
C THR A 23 8.58 -25.54 -18.12
N ALA A 24 9.08 -24.69 -17.23
CA ALA A 24 8.51 -24.51 -15.93
C ALA A 24 7.12 -23.97 -16.22
N TYR A 25 6.12 -24.84 -16.15
CA TYR A 25 4.76 -24.40 -15.91
C TYR A 25 4.84 -23.61 -14.61
N ALA A 26 4.77 -22.28 -14.72
CA ALA A 26 4.55 -21.45 -13.56
C ALA A 26 3.16 -21.84 -13.03
N ALA A 27 3.12 -22.72 -12.04
CA ALA A 27 1.92 -23.05 -11.28
C ALA A 27 1.57 -21.90 -10.32
N GLY A 28 1.74 -20.64 -10.75
CA GLY A 28 1.74 -19.51 -9.84
C GLY A 28 1.50 -18.18 -10.53
N GLY A 29 0.53 -17.46 -9.98
CA GLY A 29 0.36 -16.03 -10.18
C GLY A 29 -0.97 -15.74 -10.82
N GLY A 30 -1.91 -15.18 -10.05
CA GLY A 30 -3.23 -14.80 -10.50
C GLY A 30 -3.16 -13.83 -11.67
N THR A 31 -4.31 -13.59 -12.30
CA THR A 31 -4.39 -12.72 -13.47
C THR A 31 -3.85 -11.31 -13.13
N LYS A 32 -3.28 -10.63 -14.12
CA LYS A 32 -2.85 -9.25 -13.91
C LYS A 32 -4.10 -8.40 -13.63
N PRO A 33 -4.14 -7.63 -12.54
CA PRO A 33 -5.27 -6.75 -12.26
C PRO A 33 -5.42 -5.68 -13.35
N PRO A 34 -6.66 -5.23 -13.65
CA PRO A 34 -6.89 -4.10 -14.52
C PRO A 34 -6.20 -2.86 -13.94
N SER A 35 -5.69 -2.01 -14.83
CA SER A 35 -5.14 -0.72 -14.42
C SER A 35 -6.29 0.20 -14.06
N HIS A 36 -6.23 0.84 -12.90
CA HIS A 36 -7.18 1.88 -12.50
C HIS A 36 -6.56 3.26 -12.68
N GLU A 37 -7.37 4.26 -13.02
CA GLU A 37 -6.94 5.66 -13.03
C GLU A 37 -7.07 6.24 -11.62
N TRP A 38 -5.95 6.44 -10.93
CA TRP A 38 -5.93 6.95 -9.55
C TRP A 38 -5.75 8.47 -9.53
N HIS A 39 -6.47 9.17 -8.66
CA HIS A 39 -6.33 10.64 -8.49
C HIS A 39 -4.89 11.06 -8.14
N HIS A 40 -4.19 10.23 -7.35
CA HIS A 40 -2.79 10.42 -6.98
C HIS A 40 -1.78 9.88 -8.01
N ALA A 41 -2.21 9.49 -9.21
CA ALA A 41 -1.29 9.04 -10.25
C ALA A 41 -0.45 10.21 -10.81
N GLY A 42 0.66 9.86 -11.46
CA GLY A 42 1.53 10.83 -12.14
C GLY A 42 2.35 11.74 -11.21
N PRO A 43 3.14 12.67 -11.79
CA PRO A 43 4.12 13.47 -11.04
C PRO A 43 3.49 14.57 -10.17
N PHE A 44 2.26 14.98 -10.44
CA PHE A 44 1.58 16.07 -9.74
C PHE A 44 0.31 15.63 -9.01
N GLY A 45 -0.10 14.36 -9.12
CA GLY A 45 -1.28 13.84 -8.44
C GLY A 45 -1.12 13.86 -6.92
N THR A 46 -2.21 14.18 -6.24
CA THR A 46 -2.37 14.21 -4.78
C THR A 46 -3.39 13.16 -4.36
N TYR A 47 -3.42 12.72 -3.11
CA TYR A 47 -4.51 11.84 -2.69
C TYR A 47 -5.85 12.58 -2.70
N ASP A 48 -6.96 11.88 -2.83
CA ASP A 48 -8.25 12.45 -2.48
C ASP A 48 -8.46 12.30 -0.98
N ARG A 49 -8.62 13.43 -0.27
CA ARG A 49 -8.78 13.45 1.19
C ARG A 49 -10.08 12.80 1.63
N HIS A 50 -11.16 13.00 0.88
CA HIS A 50 -12.44 12.40 1.20
C HIS A 50 -12.38 10.88 0.97
N ALA A 51 -11.70 10.43 -0.10
CA ALA A 51 -11.47 9.01 -0.33
C ALA A 51 -10.63 8.35 0.79
N ILE A 52 -9.59 9.01 1.29
CA ILE A 52 -8.83 8.48 2.45
C ILE A 52 -9.73 8.40 3.70
N GLN A 53 -10.56 9.42 3.96
CA GLN A 53 -11.48 9.42 5.11
C GLN A 53 -12.50 8.28 5.02
N ARG A 54 -13.12 8.09 3.85
CA ARG A 54 -14.05 6.99 3.59
C ARG A 54 -13.35 5.63 3.68
N GLY A 55 -12.16 5.52 3.10
CA GLY A 55 -11.38 4.28 3.15
C GLY A 55 -10.94 3.90 4.55
N PHE A 56 -10.66 4.89 5.40
CA PHE A 56 -10.44 4.68 6.81
C PHE A 56 -11.68 4.12 7.52
N GLN A 57 -12.88 4.64 7.20
CA GLN A 57 -14.14 4.09 7.71
C GLN A 57 -14.33 2.63 7.29
N VAL A 58 -14.11 2.30 6.00
CA VAL A 58 -14.16 0.92 5.49
C VAL A 58 -13.18 0.02 6.25
N TYR A 59 -11.94 0.47 6.46
CA TYR A 59 -10.97 -0.28 7.25
C TYR A 59 -11.45 -0.53 8.68
N GLN A 60 -11.97 0.48 9.38
CA GLN A 60 -12.42 0.35 10.76
C GLN A 60 -13.62 -0.58 10.91
N GLU A 61 -14.62 -0.46 10.03
CA GLU A 61 -15.88 -1.18 10.15
C GLU A 61 -15.79 -2.62 9.63
N ILE A 62 -14.90 -2.89 8.65
CA ILE A 62 -14.81 -4.19 7.97
C ILE A 62 -13.47 -4.86 8.28
N CYS A 63 -12.36 -4.23 7.91
CA CYS A 63 -11.05 -4.90 7.86
C CYS A 63 -10.39 -5.08 9.23
N ALA A 64 -10.58 -4.15 10.16
CA ALA A 64 -9.90 -4.10 11.46
C ALA A 64 -10.22 -5.28 12.38
N SER A 65 -11.29 -6.03 12.08
CA SER A 65 -11.67 -7.25 12.79
C SER A 65 -10.70 -8.41 12.55
N CYS A 66 -10.00 -8.42 11.41
CA CYS A 66 -9.11 -9.52 11.00
C CYS A 66 -7.69 -9.05 10.69
N HIS A 67 -7.54 -7.81 10.22
CA HIS A 67 -6.26 -7.27 9.77
C HIS A 67 -5.69 -6.26 10.76
N ALA A 68 -4.40 -6.39 11.04
CA ALA A 68 -3.66 -5.39 11.79
C ALA A 68 -3.23 -4.22 10.89
N LEU A 69 -2.95 -3.09 11.54
CA LEU A 69 -2.32 -1.89 10.96
C LEU A 69 -1.17 -1.43 11.86
N GLY A 70 -0.28 -2.36 12.20
CA GLY A 70 0.65 -2.24 13.31
C GLY A 70 1.76 -1.21 13.13
N GLN A 71 2.00 -0.70 11.91
CA GLN A 71 2.97 0.38 11.68
C GLN A 71 2.33 1.78 11.74
N MET A 72 1.04 1.87 12.02
CA MET A 72 0.29 3.13 12.08
C MET A 72 -0.07 3.47 13.53
N SER A 73 0.24 4.69 13.95
CA SER A 73 -0.23 5.28 15.21
C SER A 73 -1.39 6.22 14.95
N PHE A 74 -2.35 6.33 15.88
CA PHE A 74 -3.54 7.18 15.68
C PHE A 74 -3.19 8.62 15.24
N ARG A 75 -2.13 9.23 15.80
CA ARG A 75 -1.60 10.55 15.41
C ARG A 75 -1.29 10.69 13.92
N ASN A 76 -0.98 9.60 13.22
CA ASN A 76 -0.73 9.64 11.78
C ASN A 76 -1.97 10.07 10.99
N LEU A 77 -3.19 9.83 11.50
CA LEU A 77 -4.42 10.28 10.85
C LEU A 77 -4.53 11.81 10.78
N GLY A 78 -4.00 12.52 11.78
CA GLY A 78 -4.01 13.99 11.84
C GLY A 78 -2.74 14.64 11.30
N GLN A 79 -1.78 13.86 10.79
CA GLN A 79 -0.54 14.41 10.26
C GLN A 79 -0.79 15.13 8.93
N ARG A 80 0.20 15.93 8.50
CA ARG A 80 0.14 16.61 7.19
C ARG A 80 -0.08 15.61 6.04
N GLY A 81 -1.09 15.88 5.22
CA GLY A 81 -1.55 15.02 4.13
C GLY A 81 -2.46 13.85 4.57
N GLY A 82 -2.77 13.74 5.87
CA GLY A 82 -3.64 12.72 6.44
C GLY A 82 -5.13 13.02 6.30
N PRO A 83 -6.00 12.03 6.59
CA PRO A 83 -7.45 12.17 6.45
C PRO A 83 -8.05 13.23 7.37
N PHE A 84 -7.48 13.47 8.54
CA PHE A 84 -8.01 14.42 9.53
C PHE A 84 -7.04 15.57 9.80
N GLU A 85 -6.18 15.93 8.83
CA GLU A 85 -5.35 17.14 8.94
C GLU A 85 -6.23 18.37 9.19
N ASP A 86 -5.91 19.14 10.23
CA ASP A 86 -6.55 20.42 10.55
C ASP A 86 -5.49 21.46 10.90
N GLY A 87 -5.48 22.57 10.17
CA GLY A 87 -4.53 23.68 10.37
C GLY A 87 -4.65 24.37 11.73
N ASN A 88 -5.77 24.22 12.43
CA ASN A 88 -5.95 24.70 13.80
C ASN A 88 -5.21 23.86 14.83
N PHE A 89 -4.82 22.62 14.48
CA PHE A 89 -4.11 21.68 15.35
C PHE A 89 -2.81 21.19 14.67
N PRO A 90 -1.75 22.03 14.60
CA PRO A 90 -0.52 21.68 13.89
C PRO A 90 0.21 20.45 14.45
N ASN A 91 0.02 20.15 15.74
CA ASN A 91 0.46 18.92 16.36
C ASN A 91 -0.66 17.89 16.28
N PRO A 92 -0.49 16.77 15.56
CA PRO A 92 -1.55 15.77 15.39
C PRO A 92 -2.04 15.13 16.68
N ASN A 93 -1.23 15.17 17.76
CA ASN A 93 -1.65 14.66 19.07
C ASN A 93 -2.70 15.54 19.75
N ASP A 94 -2.86 16.79 19.31
CA ASP A 94 -3.84 17.73 19.86
C ASP A 94 -5.12 17.79 19.02
N ASN A 95 -5.22 16.97 17.95
CA ASN A 95 -6.37 16.96 17.06
C ASN A 95 -7.57 16.25 17.71
N PRO A 96 -8.73 16.92 17.88
CA PRO A 96 -9.87 16.36 18.62
C PRO A 96 -10.48 15.12 17.97
N ILE A 97 -10.48 15.05 16.64
CA ILE A 97 -10.98 13.88 15.91
C ILE A 97 -10.08 12.69 16.18
N VAL A 98 -8.76 12.88 16.10
CA VAL A 98 -7.77 11.82 16.35
C VAL A 98 -7.81 11.36 17.81
N MET A 99 -7.93 12.29 18.77
CA MET A 99 -8.08 11.95 20.18
C MET A 99 -9.35 11.12 20.42
N GLN A 100 -10.47 11.48 19.79
CA GLN A 100 -11.72 10.74 19.91
C GLN A 100 -11.62 9.34 19.30
N ILE A 101 -10.99 9.21 18.13
CA ILE A 101 -10.74 7.92 17.49
C ILE A 101 -9.85 7.06 18.38
N ALA A 102 -8.75 7.59 18.91
CA ALA A 102 -7.86 6.81 19.78
C ALA A 102 -8.58 6.36 21.07
N ALA A 103 -9.37 7.25 21.67
CA ALA A 103 -10.08 6.98 22.92
C ALA A 103 -11.19 5.93 22.78
N SER A 104 -11.63 5.59 21.55
CA SER A 104 -12.61 4.51 21.34
C SER A 104 -12.00 3.11 21.52
N TYR A 105 -10.67 2.99 21.51
CA TYR A 105 -9.96 1.74 21.73
C TYR A 105 -9.53 1.61 23.20
N GLN A 106 -9.65 0.40 23.74
CA GLN A 106 -9.02 0.02 25.02
C GLN A 106 -7.63 -0.54 24.74
N ILE A 107 -6.63 -0.01 25.43
CA ILE A 107 -5.23 -0.36 25.27
C ILE A 107 -4.72 -0.88 26.62
N MET A 108 -4.09 -2.05 26.59
CA MET A 108 -3.34 -2.59 27.73
C MET A 108 -2.07 -1.78 27.95
N ASP A 109 -1.88 -1.28 29.16
CA ASP A 109 -0.71 -0.50 29.60
C ASP A 109 -0.22 -0.99 30.97
N GLY A 110 0.93 -0.50 31.41
CA GLY A 110 1.53 -0.80 32.70
C GLY A 110 2.96 -1.33 32.61
N PRO A 111 3.48 -1.89 33.72
CA PRO A 111 2.80 -2.09 35.00
C PRO A 111 2.54 -0.78 35.78
N ASN A 112 1.54 -0.79 36.65
CA ASN A 112 1.29 0.27 37.64
C ASN A 112 2.20 0.13 38.87
N ASP A 113 2.00 0.97 39.90
CA ASP A 113 2.80 0.97 41.13
C ASP A 113 2.70 -0.35 41.93
N ASP A 114 1.64 -1.14 41.73
CA ASP A 114 1.43 -2.45 42.34
C ASP A 114 2.03 -3.61 41.50
N GLY A 115 2.53 -3.31 40.30
CA GLY A 115 3.10 -4.30 39.38
C GLY A 115 2.10 -4.92 38.39
N ASP A 116 0.84 -4.45 38.39
CA ASP A 116 -0.24 -5.00 37.58
C ASP A 116 -0.40 -4.23 36.25
N MET A 117 -0.75 -4.97 35.19
CA MET A 117 -1.17 -4.38 33.91
C MET A 117 -2.62 -3.90 34.01
N PHE A 118 -2.96 -2.82 33.32
CA PHE A 118 -4.31 -2.23 33.33
C PHE A 118 -4.75 -1.78 31.93
N GLU A 119 -6.06 -1.62 31.73
CA GLU A 119 -6.61 -1.05 30.51
C GLU A 119 -6.81 0.46 30.65
N ARG A 120 -6.52 1.19 29.57
CA ARG A 120 -6.85 2.60 29.44
C ARG A 120 -7.41 2.90 28.05
N ALA A 121 -8.11 4.03 27.95
CA ALA A 121 -8.44 4.60 26.65
C ALA A 121 -7.15 4.89 25.86
N GLY A 122 -7.20 4.64 24.55
CA GLY A 122 -6.12 4.95 23.65
C GLY A 122 -5.84 6.45 23.57
N ILE A 123 -4.57 6.78 23.31
CA ILE A 123 -4.09 8.14 23.06
C ILE A 123 -3.52 8.22 21.64
N PRO A 124 -3.39 9.43 21.05
CA PRO A 124 -2.87 9.59 19.69
C PRO A 124 -1.49 8.94 19.44
N ALA A 125 -0.67 8.79 20.47
CA ALA A 125 0.64 8.17 20.36
C ALA A 125 0.60 6.63 20.19
N ASP A 126 -0.50 5.97 20.59
CA ASP A 126 -0.62 4.52 20.51
C ASP A 126 -0.70 4.04 19.06
N THR A 127 -0.21 2.83 18.82
CA THR A 127 -0.41 2.08 17.57
C THR A 127 -1.78 1.45 17.53
N TYR A 128 -2.28 1.16 16.32
CA TYR A 128 -3.52 0.40 16.17
C TYR A 128 -3.39 -0.96 16.87
N PRO A 129 -4.35 -1.33 17.74
CA PRO A 129 -4.34 -2.64 18.37
C PRO A 129 -4.55 -3.74 17.33
N SER A 130 -3.79 -4.81 17.47
CA SER A 130 -3.94 -6.01 16.63
C SER A 130 -5.23 -6.73 17.02
N PRO A 131 -6.03 -7.24 16.06
CA PRO A 131 -7.22 -8.03 16.38
C PRO A 131 -6.89 -9.36 17.07
N PHE A 132 -5.63 -9.80 17.00
CA PHE A 132 -5.14 -11.02 17.61
C PHE A 132 -3.85 -10.74 18.39
N GLU A 133 -3.70 -11.41 19.53
CA GLU A 133 -2.53 -11.36 20.42
C GLU A 133 -1.25 -11.88 19.73
N ASN A 134 -1.41 -12.85 18.83
CA ASN A 134 -0.30 -13.48 18.12
C ASN A 134 -0.77 -14.16 16.82
N GLU A 135 0.19 -14.56 16.00
CA GLU A 135 -0.04 -15.22 14.71
C GLU A 135 -0.80 -16.55 14.86
N GLN A 136 -0.54 -17.32 15.92
CA GLN A 136 -1.18 -18.61 16.14
C GLN A 136 -2.67 -18.45 16.42
N GLN A 137 -3.05 -17.45 17.22
CA GLN A 137 -4.45 -17.11 17.45
C GLN A 137 -5.13 -16.63 16.16
N ALA A 138 -4.46 -15.77 15.38
CA ALA A 138 -4.97 -15.31 14.09
C ALA A 138 -5.23 -16.48 13.13
N ARG A 139 -4.30 -17.44 13.03
CA ARG A 139 -4.47 -18.65 12.22
C ARG A 139 -5.60 -19.54 12.72
N ALA A 140 -5.71 -19.73 14.03
CA ALA A 140 -6.77 -20.54 14.61
C ALA A 140 -8.17 -19.98 14.27
N SER A 141 -8.32 -18.65 14.29
CA SER A 141 -9.58 -17.96 13.97
C SER A 141 -9.90 -17.92 12.47
N ASN A 142 -8.91 -18.14 11.59
CA ASN A 142 -9.04 -17.98 10.13
C ASN A 142 -8.71 -19.26 9.35
N GLY A 143 -9.08 -20.43 9.88
CA GLY A 143 -8.95 -21.71 9.16
C GLY A 143 -7.50 -22.09 8.84
N GLY A 144 -6.53 -21.64 9.63
CA GLY A 144 -5.10 -21.88 9.45
C GLY A 144 -4.38 -20.79 8.64
N ALA A 145 -5.11 -19.91 7.96
CA ALA A 145 -4.54 -18.77 7.23
C ALA A 145 -4.23 -17.60 8.17
N TYR A 146 -3.15 -16.87 7.89
CA TYR A 146 -2.80 -15.67 8.65
C TYR A 146 -3.18 -14.42 7.84
N PRO A 147 -4.13 -13.59 8.31
CA PRO A 147 -4.40 -12.30 7.70
C PRO A 147 -3.15 -11.41 7.79
N PRO A 148 -2.58 -10.95 6.67
CA PRO A 148 -1.40 -10.09 6.70
C PRO A 148 -1.73 -8.73 7.30
N ASP A 149 -0.72 -8.11 7.94
CA ASP A 149 -0.75 -6.70 8.31
C ASP A 149 -0.91 -5.82 7.05
N LEU A 150 -1.78 -4.82 7.14
CA LEU A 150 -2.13 -3.97 6.00
C LEU A 150 -1.30 -2.69 5.88
N SER A 151 -0.41 -2.38 6.84
CA SER A 151 0.29 -1.09 6.85
C SER A 151 1.16 -0.86 5.60
N LEU A 152 1.70 -1.93 5.01
CA LEU A 152 2.52 -1.85 3.80
C LEU A 152 2.00 -2.72 2.67
N ILE A 153 0.74 -3.18 2.72
CA ILE A 153 0.24 -4.22 1.81
C ILE A 153 0.29 -3.80 0.34
N VAL A 154 -0.03 -2.53 0.06
CA VAL A 154 0.04 -1.93 -1.28
C VAL A 154 1.49 -1.96 -1.80
N ARG A 155 2.49 -1.75 -0.94
CA ARG A 155 3.90 -1.80 -1.34
C ARG A 155 4.48 -3.21 -1.38
N ALA A 156 3.87 -4.13 -0.62
CA ALA A 156 4.31 -5.51 -0.47
C ALA A 156 3.75 -6.46 -1.52
N ARG A 157 2.95 -5.98 -2.48
CA ARG A 157 2.34 -6.79 -3.54
C ARG A 157 2.72 -6.23 -4.91
N GLY A 158 2.88 -7.14 -5.87
CA GLY A 158 3.04 -6.77 -7.28
C GLY A 158 1.80 -6.01 -7.76
N TYR A 159 1.98 -5.07 -8.69
CA TYR A 159 0.94 -4.16 -9.20
C TYR A 159 0.36 -3.17 -8.17
N GLY A 160 0.72 -3.28 -6.90
CA GLY A 160 0.38 -2.31 -5.87
C GLY A 160 -1.12 -2.14 -5.64
N GLU A 161 -1.59 -0.91 -5.75
CA GLU A 161 -2.98 -0.54 -5.50
C GLU A 161 -3.96 -1.15 -6.51
N ASP A 162 -3.56 -1.31 -7.77
CA ASP A 162 -4.34 -2.04 -8.77
C ASP A 162 -4.60 -3.49 -8.32
N TYR A 163 -3.62 -4.13 -7.65
CA TYR A 163 -3.81 -5.47 -7.11
C TYR A 163 -4.78 -5.51 -5.94
N ILE A 164 -4.75 -4.53 -5.05
CA ILE A 164 -5.68 -4.50 -3.90
C ILE A 164 -7.12 -4.27 -4.39
N TYR A 165 -7.32 -3.29 -5.27
CA TYR A 165 -8.62 -3.03 -5.87
C TYR A 165 -9.14 -4.23 -6.66
N GLY A 166 -8.30 -4.81 -7.53
CA GLY A 166 -8.64 -6.02 -8.28
C GLY A 166 -8.99 -7.18 -7.34
N LEU A 167 -8.18 -7.44 -6.33
CA LEU A 167 -8.42 -8.51 -5.35
C LEU A 167 -9.79 -8.34 -4.68
N LEU A 168 -10.14 -7.13 -4.24
CA LEU A 168 -11.40 -6.87 -3.54
C LEU A 168 -12.63 -6.99 -4.44
N THR A 169 -12.49 -6.67 -5.72
CA THR A 169 -13.59 -6.69 -6.71
C THR A 169 -13.67 -7.99 -7.54
N GLY A 170 -12.64 -8.84 -7.47
CA GLY A 170 -12.48 -10.04 -8.32
C GLY A 170 -12.95 -11.35 -7.71
N TYR A 171 -13.88 -11.30 -6.76
CA TYR A 171 -14.51 -12.50 -6.19
C TYR A 171 -15.65 -13.00 -7.08
N HIS A 172 -15.56 -14.26 -7.51
CA HIS A 172 -16.54 -14.89 -8.39
C HIS A 172 -16.73 -16.37 -8.01
N ASP A 173 -17.80 -16.98 -8.52
CA ASP A 173 -17.96 -18.43 -8.45
C ASP A 173 -16.83 -19.14 -9.20
N ALA A 174 -16.34 -20.23 -8.62
CA ALA A 174 -15.27 -21.01 -9.22
C ALA A 174 -15.74 -21.58 -10.58
N PRO A 175 -14.88 -21.55 -11.63
CA PRO A 175 -15.24 -22.13 -12.92
C PRO A 175 -15.45 -23.65 -12.79
N GLU A 176 -16.22 -24.21 -13.72
CA GLU A 176 -16.55 -25.64 -13.71
C GLU A 176 -15.28 -26.51 -13.71
N GLY A 177 -15.20 -27.46 -12.76
CA GLY A 177 -14.03 -28.33 -12.59
C GLY A 177 -12.89 -27.73 -11.76
N TYR A 178 -13.08 -26.57 -11.13
CA TYR A 178 -12.13 -26.01 -10.18
C TYR A 178 -12.50 -26.37 -8.73
N ASP A 179 -11.71 -27.24 -8.11
CA ASP A 179 -11.95 -27.70 -6.74
C ASP A 179 -11.30 -26.76 -5.72
N LEU A 180 -12.12 -26.05 -4.93
CA LEU A 180 -11.68 -25.27 -3.78
C LEU A 180 -11.61 -26.15 -2.53
N ALA A 181 -10.55 -26.01 -1.72
CA ALA A 181 -10.53 -26.64 -0.41
C ALA A 181 -11.57 -25.98 0.53
N PRO A 182 -12.07 -26.68 1.56
CA PRO A 182 -12.99 -26.10 2.52
C PRO A 182 -12.45 -24.80 3.13
N GLY A 183 -13.26 -23.74 3.11
CA GLY A 183 -12.89 -22.41 3.60
C GLY A 183 -12.07 -21.57 2.61
N GLN A 184 -11.86 -22.03 1.38
CA GLN A 184 -11.31 -21.21 0.30
C GLN A 184 -12.41 -20.64 -0.59
N TYR A 185 -12.10 -19.50 -1.19
CA TYR A 185 -12.95 -18.74 -2.10
C TYR A 185 -12.18 -18.52 -3.40
N TYR A 186 -12.92 -18.51 -4.52
CA TYR A 186 -12.31 -18.25 -5.80
C TYR A 186 -12.13 -16.74 -6.03
N ASN A 187 -10.96 -16.35 -6.54
CA ASN A 187 -10.63 -14.97 -6.86
C ASN A 187 -9.72 -14.91 -8.09
N ASP A 188 -10.04 -14.05 -9.06
CA ASP A 188 -9.31 -14.01 -10.34
C ASP A 188 -7.85 -13.52 -10.23
N TYR A 189 -7.56 -12.69 -9.23
CA TYR A 189 -6.28 -12.00 -9.08
C TYR A 189 -5.39 -12.62 -8.01
N PHE A 190 -5.96 -13.38 -7.06
CA PHE A 190 -5.17 -14.05 -6.05
C PHE A 190 -4.27 -15.14 -6.69
N PRO A 191 -2.98 -15.25 -6.30
CA PRO A 191 -2.11 -16.31 -6.79
C PRO A 191 -2.66 -17.71 -6.53
N GLY A 192 -2.92 -18.45 -7.62
CA GLY A 192 -3.52 -19.78 -7.54
C GLY A 192 -5.04 -19.76 -7.35
N ASN A 193 -5.68 -18.60 -7.56
CA ASN A 193 -7.12 -18.37 -7.61
C ASN A 193 -7.95 -18.84 -6.40
N ALA A 194 -7.33 -19.35 -5.35
CA ALA A 194 -7.98 -19.86 -4.15
C ALA A 194 -7.45 -19.11 -2.93
N ILE A 195 -8.28 -18.22 -2.37
CA ILE A 195 -7.94 -17.38 -1.21
C ILE A 195 -8.73 -17.84 0.02
N ALA A 196 -8.13 -17.80 1.21
CA ALA A 196 -8.81 -18.14 2.47
C ALA A 196 -9.67 -17.00 3.04
N MET A 197 -9.62 -15.82 2.43
CA MET A 197 -10.40 -14.65 2.82
C MET A 197 -11.74 -14.69 2.10
N ALA A 198 -12.84 -14.71 2.87
CA ALA A 198 -14.18 -14.53 2.32
C ALA A 198 -14.31 -13.15 1.63
N PRO A 199 -15.23 -12.97 0.67
CA PRO A 199 -15.49 -11.67 0.07
C PRO A 199 -15.77 -10.64 1.17
N PRO A 200 -14.89 -9.66 1.41
CA PRO A 200 -14.95 -8.84 2.61
C PRO A 200 -15.91 -7.66 2.48
N ILE A 201 -16.25 -7.29 1.25
CA ILE A 201 -17.08 -6.13 0.92
C ILE A 201 -18.18 -6.55 -0.06
N MET A 202 -19.37 -5.98 0.13
CA MET A 202 -20.53 -6.12 -0.74
C MET A 202 -21.33 -4.83 -0.69
N ASP A 203 -22.18 -4.58 -1.69
CA ASP A 203 -22.98 -3.35 -1.78
C ASP A 203 -23.74 -3.05 -0.48
N ASP A 204 -23.76 -1.76 -0.10
CA ASP A 204 -24.50 -1.19 1.02
C ASP A 204 -24.12 -1.76 2.42
N MET A 205 -22.91 -2.29 2.59
CA MET A 205 -22.43 -2.78 3.90
C MET A 205 -22.28 -1.70 4.97
N ILE A 206 -21.96 -0.47 4.55
CA ILE A 206 -21.76 0.68 5.45
C ILE A 206 -22.55 1.88 4.94
N THR A 207 -22.67 2.90 5.78
CA THR A 207 -23.24 4.19 5.38
C THR A 207 -22.18 5.26 5.56
N TYR A 208 -21.74 5.84 4.44
CA TYR A 208 -20.76 6.92 4.48
C TYR A 208 -21.32 8.19 5.11
N ALA A 209 -20.53 8.84 5.94
CA ALA A 209 -20.92 10.07 6.65
C ALA A 209 -21.19 11.25 5.70
N ASP A 210 -20.58 11.25 4.50
CA ASP A 210 -20.74 12.29 3.48
C ASP A 210 -21.91 12.02 2.50
N GLY A 211 -22.62 10.91 2.66
CA GLY A 211 -23.75 10.52 1.80
C GLY A 211 -23.35 9.89 0.46
N THR A 212 -22.07 9.58 0.25
CA THR A 212 -21.62 8.78 -0.90
C THR A 212 -22.30 7.41 -0.88
N GLU A 213 -22.68 6.89 -2.05
CA GLU A 213 -23.27 5.57 -2.18
C GLU A 213 -22.21 4.49 -1.91
N ALA A 214 -22.50 3.55 -1.01
CA ALA A 214 -21.55 2.54 -0.57
C ALA A 214 -21.61 1.29 -1.46
N THR A 215 -21.35 1.44 -2.76
CA THR A 215 -21.19 0.28 -3.65
C THR A 215 -19.90 -0.48 -3.33
N MET A 216 -19.83 -1.76 -3.73
CA MET A 216 -18.65 -2.60 -3.59
C MET A 216 -17.42 -1.94 -4.24
N GLU A 217 -17.56 -1.41 -5.46
CA GLU A 217 -16.46 -0.75 -6.16
C GLU A 217 -16.02 0.53 -5.46
N GLN A 218 -16.96 1.33 -4.94
CA GLN A 218 -16.65 2.57 -4.23
C GLN A 218 -15.90 2.27 -2.93
N MET A 219 -16.34 1.28 -2.15
CA MET A 219 -15.64 0.85 -0.94
C MET A 219 -14.27 0.26 -1.25
N ALA A 220 -14.14 -0.54 -2.31
CA ALA A 220 -12.86 -1.08 -2.77
C ALA A 220 -11.89 0.04 -3.16
N GLU A 221 -12.36 1.06 -3.88
CA GLU A 221 -11.56 2.22 -4.26
C GLU A 221 -11.11 3.00 -3.04
N ASP A 222 -12.05 3.39 -2.18
CA ASP A 222 -11.77 4.21 -0.99
C ASP A 222 -10.77 3.50 -0.04
N VAL A 223 -11.00 2.22 0.28
CA VAL A 223 -10.07 1.47 1.16
C VAL A 223 -8.71 1.26 0.50
N THR A 224 -8.66 1.09 -0.83
CA THR A 224 -7.39 1.01 -1.56
C THR A 224 -6.63 2.32 -1.47
N VAL A 225 -7.29 3.46 -1.69
CA VAL A 225 -6.70 4.80 -1.55
C VAL A 225 -6.18 5.02 -0.13
N PHE A 226 -6.97 4.63 0.89
CA PHE A 226 -6.53 4.69 2.29
C PHE A 226 -5.28 3.84 2.53
N LEU A 227 -5.24 2.58 2.08
CA LEU A 227 -4.08 1.70 2.25
C LEU A 227 -2.85 2.17 1.46
N THR A 228 -3.05 2.80 0.30
CA THR A 228 -1.96 3.45 -0.44
C THR A 228 -1.38 4.61 0.37
N TRP A 229 -2.25 5.43 0.98
CA TRP A 229 -1.82 6.51 1.87
C TRP A 229 -1.10 5.97 3.11
N VAL A 230 -1.60 4.91 3.76
CA VAL A 230 -0.90 4.30 4.91
C VAL A 230 0.49 3.82 4.53
N GLY A 231 0.64 3.19 3.36
CA GLY A 231 1.94 2.73 2.86
C GLY A 231 2.89 3.83 2.39
N ASP A 232 2.41 5.07 2.20
CA ASP A 232 3.19 6.21 1.73
C ASP A 232 2.59 7.58 2.10
N PRO A 233 2.52 7.92 3.40
CA PRO A 233 1.82 9.12 3.85
C PRO A 233 2.50 10.42 3.40
N HIS A 234 3.78 10.33 3.00
CA HIS A 234 4.59 11.47 2.57
C HIS A 234 4.68 11.60 1.05
N MET A 235 3.84 10.88 0.29
CA MET A 235 3.83 10.89 -1.17
C MET A 235 3.78 12.30 -1.77
N GLU A 236 2.92 13.17 -1.22
CA GLU A 236 2.75 14.54 -1.71
C GLU A 236 3.96 15.42 -1.43
N ALA A 237 4.47 15.38 -0.20
CA ALA A 237 5.69 16.09 0.18
C ALA A 237 6.87 15.63 -0.68
N ARG A 238 6.96 14.32 -0.97
CA ARG A 238 7.98 13.74 -1.84
C ARG A 238 7.83 14.24 -3.28
N LYS A 239 6.63 14.26 -3.85
CA LYS A 239 6.38 14.76 -5.21
C LYS A 239 6.66 16.27 -5.33
N GLN A 240 6.18 17.05 -4.38
CA GLN A 240 6.41 18.50 -4.33
C GLN A 240 7.91 18.83 -4.26
N THR A 241 8.63 18.16 -3.36
CA THR A 241 10.08 18.32 -3.22
C THR A 241 10.81 17.83 -4.46
N GLY A 242 10.43 16.67 -4.99
CA GLY A 242 11.02 16.08 -6.19
C GLY A 242 10.93 17.01 -7.41
N TRP A 243 9.77 17.64 -7.62
CA TRP A 243 9.60 18.63 -8.70
C TRP A 243 10.54 19.83 -8.55
N MET A 244 10.66 20.37 -7.34
CA MET A 244 11.57 21.49 -7.07
C MET A 244 13.04 21.10 -7.29
N VAL A 245 13.42 19.88 -6.88
CA VAL A 245 14.77 19.33 -7.10
C VAL A 245 15.06 19.16 -8.59
N LEU A 246 14.09 18.69 -9.39
CA LEU A 246 14.28 18.56 -10.84
C LEU A 246 14.52 19.91 -11.52
N ILE A 247 13.78 20.96 -11.15
CA ILE A 247 14.02 22.32 -11.65
C ILE A 247 15.41 22.81 -11.26
N TYR A 248 15.79 22.62 -10.00
CA TYR A 248 17.12 22.99 -9.51
C TYR A 248 18.23 22.28 -10.30
N LEU A 249 18.13 20.96 -10.48
CA LEU A 249 19.11 20.17 -11.22
C LEU A 249 19.18 20.56 -12.70
N PHE A 250 18.06 20.91 -13.32
CA PHE A 250 18.04 21.41 -14.69
C PHE A 250 18.83 22.72 -14.83
N ILE A 251 18.56 23.70 -13.96
CA ILE A 251 19.27 24.99 -13.96
C ILE A 251 20.76 24.78 -13.64
N PHE A 252 21.06 23.97 -12.63
CA PHE A 252 22.44 23.67 -12.23
C PHE A 252 23.21 23.00 -13.37
N THR A 253 22.59 22.05 -14.09
CA THR A 253 23.19 21.40 -15.26
C THR A 253 23.52 22.41 -16.36
N ILE A 254 22.64 23.37 -16.63
CA ILE A 254 22.91 24.44 -17.61
C ILE A 254 24.11 25.28 -17.17
N ILE A 255 24.16 25.71 -15.90
CA ILE A 255 25.27 26.51 -15.37
C ILE A 255 26.60 25.76 -15.47
N VAL A 256 26.63 24.51 -15.03
CA VAL A 256 27.83 23.65 -15.10
C VAL A 256 28.25 23.41 -16.55
N TYR A 257 27.30 23.19 -17.46
CA TYR A 257 27.59 23.02 -18.88
C TYR A 257 28.20 24.29 -19.51
N LEU A 258 27.67 25.47 -19.18
CA LEU A 258 28.24 26.74 -19.64
C LEU A 258 29.65 26.98 -19.07
N ALA A 259 29.86 26.68 -17.79
CA ALA A 259 31.17 26.74 -17.16
C ALA A 259 32.18 25.78 -17.81
N TYR A 260 31.76 24.54 -18.10
CA TYR A 260 32.54 23.56 -18.85
C TYR A 260 32.95 24.12 -20.22
N ARG A 261 31.99 24.65 -21.00
CA ARG A 261 32.28 25.25 -22.30
C ARG A 261 33.27 26.41 -22.21
N GLN A 262 33.17 27.23 -21.16
CA GLN A 262 34.07 28.36 -20.97
C GLN A 262 35.50 27.94 -20.60
N ILE A 263 35.66 26.97 -19.69
CA ILE A 263 36.98 26.48 -19.25
C ILE A 263 37.71 25.78 -20.40
N TRP A 264 36.99 24.97 -21.18
CA TRP A 264 37.57 24.15 -22.23
C TRP A 264 37.68 24.86 -23.58
N ALA A 265 37.19 26.11 -23.70
CA ALA A 265 37.17 26.86 -24.96
C ALA A 265 38.55 27.02 -25.63
N ASN A 266 39.63 27.04 -24.83
CA ASN A 266 41.00 27.27 -25.31
C ASN A 266 41.86 25.99 -25.34
N VAL A 267 41.27 24.83 -25.06
CA VAL A 267 41.97 23.54 -25.13
C VAL A 267 41.72 22.95 -26.51
N LYS A 268 42.78 22.61 -27.26
CA LYS A 268 42.63 21.93 -28.56
C LYS A 268 41.97 20.56 -28.33
N HIS A 269 40.90 20.30 -29.07
CA HIS A 269 40.20 19.01 -29.12
C HIS A 269 40.60 18.25 -30.39
#